data_AF-A0A0A6YY01-F1
#
_entry.id   AF-A0A0A6YY01-F1
#
_cell.length_a   1.000
_cell.length_b   1.000
_cell.length_c   1.000
_cell.angle_alpha   90.00
_cell.angle_beta   90.00
_cell.angle_gamma   90.00
#
_symmetry.space_group_name_H-M   'P 1'
#
loop_
_entity.id
_entity.type
_entity.pdbx_description
1 polymer ?
#
loop_
_entity_poly.entity_id
_entity_poly.type
_entity_poly.pdbx_seq_one_letter_code
_entity_poly.pdbx_strand_id
1 'polypeptide(L)'
;MGNGTSRLYSALAKTVNSSAAAQHPEYLVSTDPEHLEPIDPKELLEECRAVLHTRPPRYQRDFVDLRTDCSSSHSPIRVMQWNILAQALGEGKDNFVQCPVEALKWEERKCLILEEI
;
A
#
# COMPACT_ATOMS: atom_id res chain seq x y z
N MET A 1 39.15 -4.47 -0.90
CA MET A 1 38.37 -3.21 -1.02
C MET A 1 37.37 -3.39 -2.15
N GLY A 2 36.15 -3.83 -1.85
CA GLY A 2 35.13 -4.16 -2.85
C GLY A 2 34.10 -3.03 -2.96
N ASN A 3 34.19 -2.23 -4.02
CA ASN A 3 33.16 -1.25 -4.38
C ASN A 3 32.10 -1.95 -5.25
N GLY A 4 30.94 -2.27 -4.65
CA GLY A 4 29.83 -2.93 -5.33
C GLY A 4 28.56 -2.07 -5.35
N THR A 5 28.12 -1.74 -6.56
CA THR A 5 26.71 -1.59 -7.01
C THR A 5 25.79 -0.58 -6.30
N SER A 6 25.80 0.69 -6.73
CA SER A 6 24.74 1.67 -6.42
C SER A 6 24.41 2.59 -7.61
N ARG A 7 24.22 2.04 -8.82
CA ARG A 7 23.91 2.84 -10.02
C ARG A 7 22.63 2.44 -10.77
N LEU A 8 21.94 1.38 -10.35
CA LEU A 8 20.76 0.88 -11.07
C LEU A 8 19.45 1.59 -10.63
N TYR A 9 19.38 2.12 -9.41
CA TYR A 9 18.17 2.78 -8.90
C TYR A 9 17.95 4.20 -9.46
N SER A 10 18.99 4.90 -9.93
CA SER A 10 18.86 6.27 -10.44
C SER A 10 18.25 6.36 -11.84
N ALA A 11 18.32 5.28 -12.64
CA ALA A 11 17.80 5.28 -14.01
C ALA A 11 16.27 5.21 -14.04
N LEU A 12 15.66 4.42 -13.13
CA LEU A 12 14.20 4.27 -13.06
C LEU A 12 13.50 5.57 -12.66
N ALA A 13 14.11 6.36 -11.76
CA ALA A 13 13.55 7.64 -11.30
C ALA A 13 13.41 8.69 -12.42
N LYS A 14 14.29 8.67 -13.44
CA LYS A 14 14.23 9.64 -14.55
C LYS A 14 13.11 9.36 -15.55
N THR A 15 12.75 8.10 -15.77
CA THR A 15 11.74 7.71 -16.76
C THR A 15 10.29 8.03 -16.34
N VAL A 16 10.01 8.09 -15.04
CA VAL A 16 8.66 8.38 -14.52
C VAL A 16 8.25 9.84 -14.76
N ASN A 17 9.20 10.73 -15.02
CA ASN A 17 8.97 12.16 -15.18
C ASN A 17 8.61 12.58 -16.63
N SER A 18 8.58 11.63 -17.58
CA SER A 18 8.45 11.95 -19.02
C SER A 18 7.29 11.26 -19.73
N SER A 19 6.53 10.38 -19.08
CA SER A 19 5.31 9.83 -19.67
C SER A 19 4.12 10.75 -19.36
N ALA A 20 3.69 11.54 -20.35
CA ALA A 20 2.41 12.22 -20.34
C ALA A 20 1.28 11.17 -20.30
N ALA A 21 0.85 10.80 -19.10
CA ALA A 21 -0.35 10.00 -18.90
C ALA A 21 -1.56 10.88 -19.26
N ALA A 22 -2.34 10.43 -20.25
CA ALA A 22 -3.59 11.06 -20.64
C ALA A 22 -4.49 11.21 -19.40
N GLN A 23 -4.84 12.45 -19.08
CA GLN A 23 -5.64 12.81 -17.92
C GLN A 23 -7.06 12.25 -18.09
N HIS A 24 -7.41 11.26 -17.26
CA HIS A 24 -8.80 10.84 -17.09
C HIS A 24 -9.57 12.00 -16.40
N PRO A 25 -10.67 12.51 -16.99
CA PRO A 25 -11.29 13.76 -16.54
C PRO A 25 -12.06 13.69 -15.20
N GLU A 26 -12.20 12.52 -14.57
CA GLU A 26 -12.97 12.40 -13.31
C GLU A 26 -12.18 12.71 -12.03
N TYR A 27 -10.85 12.92 -12.11
CA TYR A 27 -10.00 13.21 -10.94
C TYR A 27 -9.65 14.69 -10.75
N LEU A 28 -10.14 15.60 -11.61
CA LEU A 28 -9.95 17.04 -11.43
C LEU A 28 -11.04 17.63 -10.53
N VAL A 29 -11.19 17.10 -9.32
CA VAL A 29 -11.66 17.95 -8.22
C VAL A 29 -10.41 18.71 -7.78
N SER A 30 -10.35 19.99 -8.14
CA SER A 30 -9.32 20.92 -7.68
C SER A 30 -9.46 21.12 -6.17
N THR A 31 -9.02 20.15 -5.37
CA THR A 31 -8.84 20.36 -3.94
C THR A 31 -7.60 21.22 -3.77
N ASP A 32 -7.81 22.46 -3.34
CA ASP A 32 -6.76 23.45 -3.09
C ASP A 32 -5.64 22.83 -2.21
N PRO A 33 -4.40 22.75 -2.70
CA PRO A 33 -3.33 22.04 -1.98
C PRO A 33 -2.92 22.70 -0.66
N GLU A 34 -3.41 23.91 -0.35
CA GLU A 34 -3.14 24.63 0.90
C GLU A 34 -4.08 24.26 2.07
N HIS A 35 -5.08 23.38 1.90
CA HIS A 35 -6.07 23.10 2.95
C HIS A 35 -6.25 21.62 3.31
N LEU A 36 -5.33 20.74 2.93
CA LEU A 36 -5.31 19.38 3.46
C LEU A 36 -4.68 19.40 4.86
N GLU A 37 -5.49 19.69 5.88
CA GLU A 37 -5.05 19.45 7.26
C GLU A 37 -4.62 17.98 7.39
N PRO A 38 -3.50 17.70 8.09
CA PRO A 38 -3.10 16.33 8.35
C PRO A 38 -4.21 15.64 9.12
N ILE A 39 -4.85 14.65 8.50
CA ILE A 39 -5.84 13.80 9.18
C ILE A 39 -5.16 13.10 10.36
N ASP A 40 -5.83 13.07 11.52
CA ASP A 40 -5.30 12.35 12.67
C ASP A 40 -5.23 10.85 12.33
N PRO A 41 -4.10 10.17 12.58
CA PRO A 41 -3.97 8.75 12.25
C PRO A 41 -5.01 7.87 12.92
N LYS A 42 -5.50 8.23 14.12
CA LYS A 42 -6.53 7.43 14.79
C LYS A 42 -7.88 7.63 14.13
N GLU A 43 -8.21 8.86 13.76
CA GLU A 43 -9.43 9.18 13.01
C GLU A 43 -9.48 8.40 11.68
N LEU A 44 -8.36 8.37 10.94
CA LEU A 44 -8.26 7.57 9.71
C LEU A 44 -8.46 6.06 9.96
N LEU A 45 -7.92 5.53 11.05
CA LEU A 45 -8.10 4.12 11.42
C LEU A 45 -9.56 3.82 11.84
N GLU A 46 -10.23 4.76 12.50
CA GLU A 46 -11.64 4.65 12.86
C GLU A 46 -12.53 4.64 11.62
N GLU A 47 -12.26 5.51 10.64
CA GLU A 47 -12.94 5.51 9.33
C GLU A 47 -12.76 4.16 8.62
N CYS A 48 -11.52 3.66 8.55
CA CYS A 48 -11.24 2.36 7.94
C CYS A 48 -12.01 1.24 8.65
N ARG A 49 -12.04 1.22 9.99
CA ARG A 49 -12.81 0.22 10.74
C ARG A 49 -14.31 0.31 10.48
N ALA A 50 -14.87 1.51 10.36
CA ALA A 50 -16.27 1.70 10.05
C ALA A 50 -16.64 1.11 8.69
N VAL A 51 -15.81 1.33 7.67
CA VAL A 51 -15.96 0.75 6.33
C VAL A 51 -15.86 -0.78 6.37
N LEU A 52 -14.88 -1.30 7.11
CA LEU A 52 -14.58 -2.73 7.17
C LEU A 52 -15.55 -3.53 8.04
N HIS A 53 -16.31 -2.91 8.96
CA HIS A 53 -17.23 -3.61 9.87
C HIS A 53 -18.32 -4.41 9.13
N THR A 54 -18.67 -4.00 7.91
CA THR A 54 -19.66 -4.71 7.07
C THR A 54 -19.07 -5.92 6.34
N ARG A 55 -17.75 -6.09 6.39
CA ARG A 55 -17.01 -7.07 5.59
C ARG A 55 -16.62 -8.30 6.42
N PRO A 56 -16.34 -9.44 5.76
CA PRO A 56 -15.80 -10.61 6.44
C PRO A 56 -14.48 -10.30 7.15
N PRO A 57 -14.24 -10.86 8.35
CA PRO A 57 -12.97 -10.70 9.05
C PRO A 57 -11.80 -11.19 8.21
N ARG A 58 -10.69 -10.46 8.25
CA ARG A 58 -9.43 -10.88 7.61
C ARG A 58 -8.90 -12.18 8.23
N TYR A 59 -8.17 -12.94 7.44
CA TYR A 59 -7.41 -14.08 7.95
C TYR A 59 -6.33 -13.62 8.92
N GLN A 60 -6.29 -14.23 10.10
CA GLN A 60 -5.26 -13.98 11.10
C GLN A 60 -4.01 -14.82 10.82
N ARG A 61 -2.84 -14.20 10.94
CA ARG A 61 -1.54 -14.83 10.76
C ARG A 61 -0.74 -14.65 12.05
N ASP A 62 -0.10 -15.72 12.51
CA ASP A 62 0.71 -15.69 13.71
C ASP A 62 2.19 -15.42 13.39
N PHE A 63 2.87 -14.72 14.29
CA PHE A 63 4.33 -14.61 14.24
C PHE A 63 4.94 -15.91 14.78
N VAL A 64 5.78 -16.55 13.98
CA VAL A 64 6.60 -17.68 14.45
C VAL A 64 7.81 -17.11 15.17
N ASP A 65 8.01 -17.49 16.43
CA ASP A 65 9.21 -17.09 17.17
C ASP A 65 10.41 -17.88 16.65
N LEU A 66 11.35 -17.16 16.05
CA LEU A 66 12.60 -17.72 15.50
C LEU A 66 13.80 -17.42 16.40
N ARG A 67 13.57 -16.86 17.60
CA ARG A 67 14.65 -16.55 18.52
C ARG A 67 15.36 -17.84 18.98
N THR A 68 16.60 -18.00 18.54
CA THR A 68 17.57 -18.94 19.13
C THR A 68 18.31 -18.22 20.26
N ASP A 69 17.73 -18.23 21.46
CA ASP A 69 18.33 -17.99 22.80
C ASP A 69 19.36 -16.86 22.99
N CYS A 70 19.46 -15.90 22.07
CA CYS A 70 20.42 -14.81 22.15
C CYS A 70 19.73 -13.56 22.71
N SER A 71 20.06 -13.19 23.95
CA SER A 71 19.64 -11.94 24.57
C SER A 71 20.35 -10.76 23.89
N SER A 72 19.86 -10.35 22.72
CA SER A 72 20.28 -9.12 22.06
C SER A 72 19.87 -7.92 22.92
N SER A 73 20.81 -7.02 23.20
CA SER A 73 20.56 -5.77 23.93
C SER A 73 19.83 -4.71 23.09
N HIS A 74 19.60 -4.99 21.79
CA HIS A 74 18.97 -4.07 20.86
C HIS A 74 17.47 -4.35 20.70
N SER A 75 16.70 -3.28 20.54
CA SER A 75 15.28 -3.36 20.20
C SER A 75 15.10 -3.97 18.80
N PRO A 76 14.17 -4.91 18.63
CA PRO A 76 13.91 -5.53 17.34
C PRO A 76 13.34 -4.50 16.34
N ILE A 77 13.75 -4.59 15.09
CA ILE A 77 13.18 -3.82 13.97
C ILE A 77 12.18 -4.71 13.24
N ARG A 78 10.96 -4.21 13.05
CA ARG A 78 9.95 -4.86 12.21
C ARG A 78 10.08 -4.35 10.78
N VAL A 79 10.24 -5.26 9.83
CA VAL A 79 10.29 -4.95 8.40
C VAL A 79 9.09 -5.62 7.73
N MET A 80 8.27 -4.82 7.05
CA MET A 80 7.16 -5.30 6.24
C MET A 80 7.53 -5.17 4.76
N GLN A 81 7.34 -6.24 4.00
CA GLN A 81 7.45 -6.23 2.55
C GLN A 81 6.14 -6.74 1.96
N TRP A 82 5.51 -5.92 1.12
CA TRP A 82 4.22 -6.27 0.52
C TRP A 82 4.11 -5.72 -0.90
N ASN A 83 3.67 -6.56 -1.85
CA ASN A 83 3.19 -6.11 -3.15
C ASN A 83 1.69 -5.83 -3.03
N ILE A 84 1.33 -4.55 -2.95
CA ILE A 84 -0.04 -4.10 -2.67
C ILE A 84 -1.00 -4.18 -3.88
N LEU A 85 -0.51 -4.66 -5.03
CA LEU A 85 -1.26 -4.72 -6.31
C LEU A 85 -1.77 -3.34 -6.78
N ALA A 86 -1.11 -2.80 -7.80
CA ALA A 86 -1.52 -1.52 -8.40
C ALA A 86 -2.94 -1.60 -8.99
N GLN A 87 -3.74 -0.55 -8.79
CA GLN A 87 -5.15 -0.49 -9.21
C GLN A 87 -5.35 -0.81 -10.69
N ALA A 88 -4.56 -0.15 -11.55
CA ALA A 88 -4.66 -0.34 -13.00
C ALA A 88 -4.35 -1.78 -13.45
N LEU A 89 -3.48 -2.49 -12.71
CA LEU A 89 -3.16 -3.89 -13.02
C LEU A 89 -4.31 -4.81 -12.58
N GLY A 90 -4.89 -4.55 -11.40
CA GLY A 90 -6.00 -5.31 -10.87
C GLY A 90 -7.25 -5.27 -11.75
N GLU A 91 -7.64 -4.08 -12.23
CA GLU A 91 -8.81 -3.92 -13.11
C GLU A 91 -8.53 -4.27 -14.58
N GLY A 92 -7.30 -4.06 -15.05
CA GLY A 92 -7.01 -4.09 -16.49
C GLY A 92 -6.28 -5.32 -17.02
N LYS A 93 -5.41 -5.98 -16.24
CA LYS A 93 -4.42 -6.92 -16.79
C LYS A 93 -4.27 -8.24 -16.04
N ASP A 94 -4.47 -8.26 -14.73
CA ASP A 94 -4.14 -9.43 -13.91
C ASP A 94 -5.13 -10.60 -14.03
N ASN A 95 -6.25 -10.41 -14.73
CA ASN A 95 -7.23 -11.46 -15.05
C ASN A 95 -7.68 -12.25 -13.80
N PHE A 96 -8.08 -11.55 -12.74
CA PHE A 96 -8.63 -12.17 -11.53
C PHE A 96 -10.04 -12.74 -11.73
N VAL A 97 -10.16 -13.83 -12.52
CA VAL A 97 -11.45 -14.40 -12.98
C VAL A 97 -12.37 -14.94 -11.87
N GLN A 98 -11.84 -15.18 -10.68
CA GLN A 98 -12.61 -15.62 -9.51
C GLN A 98 -12.91 -14.48 -8.51
N CYS A 99 -12.31 -13.31 -8.70
CA CYS A 99 -12.51 -12.16 -7.82
C CYS A 99 -13.66 -11.30 -8.38
N PRO A 100 -14.68 -10.97 -7.58
CA PRO A 100 -15.67 -9.98 -7.97
C PRO A 100 -15.00 -8.64 -8.30
N VAL A 101 -15.43 -7.99 -9.38
CA VAL A 101 -14.84 -6.70 -9.83
C VAL A 101 -15.05 -5.60 -8.80
N GLU A 102 -16.12 -5.69 -8.02
CA GLU A 102 -16.42 -4.78 -6.92
C GLU A 102 -15.32 -4.83 -5.84
N ALA A 103 -14.77 -6.01 -5.56
CA ALA A 103 -13.68 -6.18 -4.60
C ALA A 103 -12.33 -5.63 -5.11
N LEU A 104 -12.22 -5.34 -6.41
CA LEU A 104 -11.03 -4.74 -7.01
C LEU A 104 -11.07 -3.21 -6.99
N LYS A 105 -12.23 -2.58 -6.74
CA LYS A 105 -12.37 -1.13 -6.66
C LYS A 105 -11.41 -0.53 -5.63
N TRP A 106 -10.85 0.63 -5.95
CA TRP A 106 -9.86 1.27 -5.10
C TRP A 106 -10.42 1.63 -3.72
N GLU A 107 -11.66 2.12 -3.68
CA GLU A 107 -12.38 2.50 -2.46
C GLU A 107 -12.51 1.29 -1.52
N GLU A 108 -12.70 0.10 -2.08
CA GLU A 108 -12.78 -1.14 -1.33
C GLU A 108 -11.40 -1.58 -0.83
N ARG A 109 -10.39 -1.59 -1.71
CA ARG A 109 -9.05 -2.10 -1.39
C ARG A 109 -8.25 -1.18 -0.47
N LYS A 110 -8.45 0.14 -0.53
CA LYS A 110 -7.72 1.12 0.28
C LYS A 110 -7.81 0.82 1.77
N CYS A 111 -9.01 0.58 2.29
CA CYS A 111 -9.21 0.30 3.71
C CYS A 111 -8.59 -1.04 4.13
N LEU A 112 -8.61 -2.06 3.25
CA LEU A 112 -7.97 -3.36 3.49
C LEU A 112 -6.44 -3.25 3.51
N ILE A 113 -5.88 -2.40 2.65
CA ILE A 113 -4.43 -2.13 2.64
C ILE A 113 -4.01 -1.40 3.92
N LEU A 114 -4.79 -0.40 4.35
CA LEU A 114 -4.53 0.35 5.58
C LEU A 114 -4.72 -0.50 6.84
N GLU A 115 -5.60 -1.50 6.84
CA GLU A 115 -5.76 -2.42 7.97
C GLU A 115 -4.54 -3.34 8.18
N GLU A 116 -3.81 -3.67 7.10
CA GLU A 116 -2.66 -4.58 7.13
C GLU A 116 -1.32 -3.86 7.43
N ILE A 117 -1.25 -2.54 7.21
CA ILE A 117 -0.07 -1.69 7.50
C ILE A 117 -0.09 -1.22 8.95
#